data_AF-A0A5C6QR49-F1
#
_entry.id   AF-A0A5C6QR49-F1
#
_cell.length_a   1.000
_cell.length_b   1.000
_cell.length_c   1.000
_cell.angle_alpha   90.00
_cell.angle_beta   90.00
_cell.angle_gamma   90.00
#
_symmetry.space_group_name_H-M   'P 1'
#
loop_
_entity.id
_entity.type
_entity.pdbx_description
1 polymer ?
#
loop_
_entity_poly.entity_id
_entity_poly.type
_entity_poly.pdbx_seq_one_letter_code
_entity_poly.pdbx_strand_id
1 'polypeptide(L)'
;MTNNDVLRRLRYTFNFNDQKMIDLFNLAKLTVSREQISYWLKKEDDPQVVNCSDVQLATFLNGLIIDKRGARDGETPPAEKRMNNNLVLNKLKIALALRAEDVLDMMSTSGIRMTKPELSAFFRKPDHKHYRACKDQFLRNFIQAIDTKYHVNRPEKFTPKREVETVKKAELPKKDYQAAKPKVSKIYINPNATKASPNDDDKPKRKVLKLKPSDIYKT
;
A
#
# COMPACT_ATOMS: atom_id res chain seq x y z
N MET A 1 4.00 -3.02 -0.96
CA MET A 1 4.44 -1.75 -1.57
C MET A 1 5.29 -2.20 -2.73
N THR A 2 5.03 -1.70 -3.94
CA THR A 2 5.77 -2.19 -5.12
C THR A 2 7.13 -1.51 -5.22
N ASN A 3 8.08 -2.13 -5.92
CA ASN A 3 9.39 -1.54 -6.18
C ASN A 3 9.24 -0.19 -6.92
N ASN A 4 8.29 -0.11 -7.85
CA ASN A 4 7.93 1.13 -8.53
C ASN A 4 7.44 2.19 -7.54
N ASP A 5 6.64 1.82 -6.54
CA ASP A 5 6.16 2.78 -5.52
C ASP A 5 7.32 3.32 -4.67
N VAL A 6 8.29 2.48 -4.29
CA VAL A 6 9.52 2.92 -3.60
C VAL A 6 10.27 3.92 -4.46
N LEU A 7 10.53 3.58 -5.73
CA LEU A 7 11.28 4.43 -6.64
C LEU A 7 10.59 5.76 -6.91
N ARG A 8 9.26 5.75 -7.12
CA ARG A 8 8.42 6.96 -7.27
C ARG A 8 8.49 7.85 -6.03
N ARG A 9 8.36 7.28 -4.83
CA ARG A 9 8.42 8.04 -3.58
C ARG A 9 9.79 8.64 -3.36
N LEU A 10 10.88 7.88 -3.54
CA LEU A 10 12.24 8.39 -3.36
C LEU A 10 12.58 9.52 -4.35
N ARG A 11 12.16 9.39 -5.61
CA ARG A 11 12.29 10.48 -6.60
C ARG A 11 11.58 11.74 -6.12
N TYR A 12 10.36 11.59 -5.59
CA TYR A 12 9.60 12.71 -5.06
C TYR A 12 10.25 13.33 -3.82
N THR A 13 10.67 12.51 -2.86
CA THR A 13 11.28 12.93 -1.59
C THR A 13 12.53 13.77 -1.76
N PHE A 14 13.42 13.36 -2.66
CA PHE A 14 14.65 14.10 -2.95
C PHE A 14 14.54 15.06 -4.14
N ASN A 15 13.34 15.19 -4.72
CA ASN A 15 13.09 16.01 -5.90
C ASN A 15 14.06 15.72 -7.08
N PHE A 16 14.34 14.44 -7.33
CA PHE A 16 15.24 14.04 -8.41
C PHE A 16 14.60 14.27 -9.79
N ASN A 17 15.36 14.88 -10.70
CA ASN A 17 15.03 14.93 -12.12
C ASN A 17 15.43 13.61 -12.82
N ASP A 18 14.97 13.42 -14.05
CA ASP A 18 15.25 12.18 -14.80
C ASP A 18 16.76 11.99 -15.01
N GLN A 19 17.51 13.07 -15.25
CA GLN A 19 18.96 13.03 -15.42
C GLN A 19 19.68 12.51 -14.17
N LYS A 20 19.33 13.03 -12.99
CA LYS A 20 19.89 12.61 -11.70
C LYS A 20 19.58 11.15 -11.44
N MET A 21 18.37 10.68 -11.80
CA MET A 21 18.04 9.27 -11.70
C MET A 21 18.97 8.40 -12.56
N ILE A 22 19.24 8.81 -13.81
CA ILE A 22 20.21 8.13 -14.70
C ILE A 22 21.60 8.12 -14.07
N ASP A 23 22.05 9.26 -13.53
CA ASP A 23 23.37 9.38 -12.90
C ASP A 23 23.49 8.42 -11.70
N LEU A 24 22.44 8.28 -10.88
CA LEU A 24 22.42 7.34 -9.76
C LEU A 24 22.58 5.88 -10.22
N PHE A 25 21.92 5.48 -11.31
CA PHE A 25 22.11 4.13 -11.87
C PHE A 25 23.53 3.94 -12.45
N ASN A 26 24.08 4.97 -13.09
CA ASN A 26 25.44 4.94 -13.63
C ASN A 26 26.49 4.80 -12.51
N LEU A 27 26.30 5.42 -11.35
CA LEU A 27 27.18 5.24 -10.18
C LEU A 27 27.22 3.78 -9.71
N ALA A 28 26.14 3.04 -9.90
CA ALA A 28 26.06 1.61 -9.61
C ALA A 28 26.36 0.72 -10.83
N LYS A 29 26.99 1.29 -11.89
CA LYS A 29 27.44 0.61 -13.11
C LYS A 29 26.30 0.00 -13.94
N LEU A 30 25.12 0.60 -13.93
CA LEU A 30 23.99 0.18 -14.75
C LEU A 30 23.52 1.35 -15.63
N THR A 31 23.64 1.18 -16.94
CA THR A 31 23.19 2.18 -17.90
C THR A 31 21.67 2.05 -18.11
N VAL A 32 20.94 3.14 -17.90
CA VAL A 32 19.48 3.19 -18.03
C VAL A 32 19.08 4.34 -18.95
N SER A 33 18.11 4.11 -19.83
CA SER A 33 17.57 5.17 -20.68
C SER A 33 16.50 6.00 -19.95
N ARG A 34 16.29 7.24 -20.41
CA ARG A 34 15.22 8.11 -19.88
C ARG A 34 13.83 7.46 -20.04
N GLU A 35 13.61 6.76 -21.15
CA GLU A 35 12.34 6.07 -21.41
C GLU A 35 12.08 4.97 -20.38
N GLN A 36 13.11 4.19 -20.05
CA GLN A 36 12.99 3.12 -19.07
C GLN A 36 12.63 3.66 -17.68
N ILE A 37 13.22 4.78 -17.28
CA ILE A 37 12.85 5.48 -16.03
C ILE A 37 11.40 5.98 -16.08
N SER A 38 10.97 6.53 -17.23
CA SER A 38 9.59 6.96 -17.43
C SER A 38 8.61 5.78 -17.27
N TYR A 39 8.92 4.62 -17.86
CA TYR A 39 8.09 3.42 -17.73
C TYR A 39 7.97 2.90 -16.30
N TRP A 40 9.03 2.99 -15.49
CA TRP A 40 8.98 2.62 -14.07
C TRP A 40 8.20 3.62 -13.20
N LEU A 41 8.22 4.90 -13.59
CA LEU A 41 7.56 5.99 -12.86
C LEU A 41 6.08 6.20 -13.23
N LYS A 42 5.58 5.50 -14.24
CA LYS A 42 4.17 5.51 -14.60
C LYS A 42 3.29 4.91 -13.49
N LYS A 43 2.01 5.27 -13.53
CA LYS A 43 1.00 4.70 -12.65
C LYS A 43 0.69 3.27 -13.09
N GLU A 44 0.24 2.44 -12.16
CA GLU A 44 -0.07 1.02 -12.42
C GLU A 44 -1.19 0.84 -13.47
N ASP A 45 -2.04 1.85 -13.70
CA ASP A 45 -3.12 1.81 -14.69
C ASP A 45 -2.66 2.18 -16.12
N ASP A 46 -1.39 2.57 -16.31
CA ASP A 46 -0.86 2.98 -17.61
C ASP A 46 -0.41 1.75 -18.43
N PRO A 47 -0.81 1.59 -19.70
CA PRO A 47 -0.41 0.45 -20.53
C PRO A 47 1.10 0.29 -20.74
N GLN A 48 1.86 1.39 -20.59
CA GLN A 48 3.32 1.40 -20.75
C GLN A 48 4.03 1.24 -19.40
N VAL A 49 3.32 0.94 -18.31
CA VAL A 49 3.96 0.69 -17.02
C VAL A 49 4.79 -0.59 -17.09
N VAL A 50 6.04 -0.49 -16.68
CA VAL A 50 6.94 -1.64 -16.60
C VAL A 50 7.27 -1.87 -15.13
N ASN A 51 7.22 -3.12 -14.68
CA ASN A 51 7.60 -3.45 -13.31
C ASN A 51 9.13 -3.33 -13.13
N CYS A 52 9.54 -2.64 -12.06
CA CYS A 52 10.93 -2.50 -11.68
C CYS A 52 11.37 -3.76 -10.93
N SER A 53 12.35 -4.47 -11.48
CA SER A 53 12.86 -5.70 -10.85
C SER A 53 13.61 -5.40 -9.56
N ASP A 54 13.70 -6.38 -8.68
CA ASP A 54 14.46 -6.27 -7.43
C ASP A 54 15.91 -5.84 -7.67
N VAL A 55 16.52 -6.34 -8.74
CA VAL A 55 17.90 -6.03 -9.13
C VAL A 55 18.03 -4.56 -9.56
N GLN A 56 17.04 -4.05 -10.30
CA GLN A 56 17.01 -2.64 -10.72
C GLN A 56 16.87 -1.73 -9.50
N LEU A 57 15.94 -2.04 -8.58
CA LEU A 57 15.78 -1.27 -7.35
C LEU A 57 17.04 -1.35 -6.45
N ALA A 58 17.66 -2.52 -6.34
CA ALA A 58 18.89 -2.70 -5.58
C ALA A 58 20.02 -1.81 -6.12
N THR A 59 20.17 -1.80 -7.44
CA THR A 59 21.16 -0.98 -8.15
C THR A 59 20.92 0.51 -7.90
N PHE A 60 19.66 0.97 -8.02
CA PHE A 60 19.28 2.35 -7.73
C PHE A 60 19.66 2.76 -6.30
N LEU A 61 19.31 1.93 -5.31
CA LEU A 61 19.60 2.21 -3.90
C LEU A 61 21.10 2.18 -3.60
N ASN A 62 21.87 1.30 -4.26
CA ASN A 62 23.32 1.30 -4.16
C ASN A 62 23.92 2.60 -4.73
N GLY A 63 23.41 3.07 -5.88
CA GLY A 63 23.77 4.36 -6.45
C GLY A 63 23.46 5.53 -5.52
N LEU A 64 22.30 5.51 -4.87
CA LEU A 64 21.91 6.50 -3.87
C LEU A 64 22.85 6.51 -2.65
N ILE A 65 23.31 5.34 -2.20
CA ILE A 65 24.31 5.26 -1.12
C ILE A 65 25.61 5.95 -1.55
N ILE A 66 26.08 5.71 -2.78
CA ILE A 66 27.31 6.31 -3.30
C ILE A 66 27.16 7.84 -3.41
N ASP A 67 26.04 8.33 -3.93
CA ASP A 67 25.78 9.77 -4.10
C ASP A 67 25.71 10.53 -2.77
N LYS A 68 25.02 9.97 -1.77
CA LYS A 68 24.77 10.68 -0.49
C LYS A 68 25.88 10.55 0.53
N ARG A 69 26.54 9.39 0.58
CA ARG A 69 27.58 9.11 1.59
C ARG A 69 28.99 9.21 1.02
N GLY A 70 29.14 9.18 -0.30
CA GLY A 70 30.42 9.00 -0.98
C GLY A 70 30.75 7.53 -1.19
N ALA A 71 31.62 7.26 -2.16
CA ALA A 71 32.19 5.93 -2.35
C ALA A 71 32.93 5.50 -1.08
N ARG A 72 32.68 4.28 -0.61
CA ARG A 72 33.57 3.66 0.38
C ARG A 72 34.85 3.26 -0.33
N ASP A 73 35.99 3.39 0.34
CA ASP A 73 37.23 2.73 -0.06
C ASP A 73 37.01 1.20 -0.01
N GLY A 74 36.68 0.63 -1.17
CA GLY A 74 36.35 -0.79 -1.35
C GLY A 74 35.41 -1.06 -2.53
N GLU A 75 35.26 -2.34 -2.90
CA GLU A 75 34.37 -2.74 -3.99
C GLU A 75 32.91 -2.40 -3.66
N THR A 76 32.23 -1.74 -4.61
CA THR A 76 30.78 -1.52 -4.56
C THR A 76 30.08 -2.88 -4.41
N PRO A 77 29.31 -3.12 -3.33
CA PRO A 77 28.64 -4.40 -3.14
C PRO A 77 27.76 -4.72 -4.36
N PRO A 78 27.81 -5.96 -4.86
CA PRO A 78 26.99 -6.35 -5.99
C PRO A 78 25.51 -6.12 -5.68
N ALA A 79 24.74 -5.73 -6.69
CA ALA A 79 23.30 -5.57 -6.56
C ALA A 79 22.68 -6.89 -6.05
N GLU A 80 21.89 -6.79 -4.98
CA GLU A 80 21.25 -7.95 -4.38
C GLU A 80 20.24 -8.56 -5.36
N LYS A 81 20.30 -9.88 -5.55
CA LYS A 81 19.42 -10.61 -6.50
C LYS A 81 17.95 -10.64 -6.05
N ARG A 82 17.70 -10.48 -4.76
CA ARG A 82 16.36 -10.48 -4.15
C ARG A 82 16.26 -9.28 -3.23
N MET A 83 15.22 -8.47 -3.42
CA MET A 83 14.97 -7.30 -2.60
C MET A 83 13.88 -7.60 -1.59
N ASN A 84 14.06 -7.13 -0.36
CA ASN A 84 13.03 -7.18 0.67
C ASN A 84 12.92 -5.80 1.32
N ASN A 85 11.77 -5.47 1.89
CA ASN A 85 11.54 -4.22 2.60
C ASN A 85 12.59 -3.94 3.68
N ASN A 86 13.06 -4.98 4.38
CA ASN A 86 14.14 -4.87 5.36
C ASN A 86 15.46 -4.37 4.72
N LEU A 87 15.78 -4.87 3.52
CA LEU A 87 16.97 -4.47 2.76
C LEU A 87 16.83 -3.03 2.27
N VAL A 88 15.65 -2.66 1.75
CA VAL A 88 15.35 -1.27 1.36
C VAL A 88 15.53 -0.32 2.55
N LEU A 89 14.94 -0.65 3.71
CA LEU A 89 15.07 0.14 4.94
C LEU A 89 16.55 0.31 5.33
N ASN A 90 17.32 -0.77 5.28
CA ASN A 90 18.75 -0.73 5.64
C ASN A 90 19.56 0.11 4.66
N LYS A 91 19.33 -0.04 3.35
CA LYS A 91 20.01 0.76 2.32
C LYS A 91 19.68 2.24 2.46
N LEU A 92 18.43 2.61 2.72
CA LEU A 92 18.03 3.99 2.97
C LEU A 92 18.67 4.57 4.23
N LYS A 93 18.71 3.79 5.33
CA LYS A 93 19.42 4.17 6.55
C LYS A 93 20.90 4.46 6.29
N ILE A 94 21.57 3.58 5.53
CA ILE A 94 22.99 3.73 5.17
C ILE A 94 23.20 4.93 4.26
N ALA A 95 22.34 5.11 3.25
CA ALA A 95 22.44 6.21 2.29
C ALA A 95 22.36 7.58 2.97
N LEU A 96 21.45 7.72 3.93
CA LEU A 96 21.23 8.97 4.68
C LEU A 96 22.08 9.08 5.96
N ALA A 97 23.00 8.14 6.19
CA ALA A 97 23.85 8.09 7.38
C ALA A 97 23.08 8.19 8.72
N LEU A 98 21.88 7.60 8.77
CA LEU A 98 20.97 7.71 9.91
C LEU A 98 21.38 6.79 11.06
N ARG A 99 21.39 7.33 12.29
CA ARG A 99 21.55 6.54 13.50
C ARG A 99 20.23 5.85 13.87
N ALA A 100 20.30 4.88 14.78
CA ALA A 100 19.09 4.21 15.27
C ALA A 100 18.11 5.20 15.91
N GLU A 101 18.63 6.20 16.63
CA GLU A 101 17.84 7.24 17.30
C GLU A 101 17.11 8.11 16.29
N ASP A 102 17.79 8.56 15.22
CA ASP A 102 17.16 9.33 14.14
C ASP A 102 15.98 8.59 13.51
N VAL A 103 16.11 7.28 13.32
CA VAL A 103 15.03 6.45 12.78
C VAL A 103 13.86 6.39 13.75
N LEU A 104 14.10 6.24 15.05
CA LEU A 104 13.04 6.22 16.06
C LEU A 104 12.29 7.56 16.13
N ASP A 105 13.00 8.68 16.04
CA ASP A 105 12.40 10.02 16.06
C ASP A 105 11.52 10.27 14.84
N MET A 106 12.00 9.88 13.66
CA MET A 106 11.23 9.94 12.41
C MET A 106 9.97 9.07 12.45
N MET A 107 10.08 7.85 12.98
CA MET A 107 8.92 6.98 13.12
C MET A 107 7.90 7.50 14.14
N SER A 108 8.38 8.13 15.22
CA SER A 108 7.53 8.76 16.24
C SER A 108 6.71 9.91 15.66
N THR A 109 7.30 10.72 14.77
CA THR A 109 6.60 11.78 14.03
C THR A 109 5.46 11.22 13.16
N SER A 110 5.66 10.02 12.61
CA SER A 110 4.64 9.32 11.81
C SER A 110 3.61 8.55 12.65
N GLY A 111 3.61 8.73 13.96
CA GLY A 111 2.67 8.07 14.89
C GLY A 111 3.00 6.60 15.20
N ILE A 112 4.18 6.10 14.81
CA ILE A 112 4.62 4.74 15.13
C ILE A 112 5.57 4.80 16.32
N ARG A 113 5.11 4.29 17.47
CA ARG A 113 5.96 4.11 18.65
C ARG A 113 6.73 2.80 18.52
N MET A 114 8.04 2.85 18.67
CA MET A 114 8.91 1.68 18.63
C MET A 114 10.13 1.87 19.53
N THR A 115 10.71 0.74 19.93
CA THR A 115 11.89 0.68 20.79
C THR A 115 13.16 0.28 20.02
N LYS A 116 14.34 0.58 20.58
CA LYS A 116 15.64 0.20 19.98
C LYS A 116 15.75 -1.30 19.65
N PRO A 117 15.31 -2.25 20.51
CA PRO A 117 15.35 -3.68 20.20
C PRO A 117 14.46 -4.08 19.02
N GLU A 118 13.28 -3.48 18.90
CA GLU A 118 12.37 -3.73 17.77
C GLU A 118 12.93 -3.21 16.46
N LEU A 119 13.57 -2.04 16.48
CA LEU A 119 14.26 -1.51 15.31
C LEU A 119 15.42 -2.42 14.91
N SER A 120 16.20 -2.91 15.89
CA SER A 120 17.28 -3.86 15.65
C SER A 120 16.79 -5.15 15.00
N ALA A 121 15.60 -5.65 15.37
CA ALA A 121 15.01 -6.87 14.82
C ALA A 121 14.85 -6.84 13.29
N PHE A 122 14.61 -5.68 12.68
CA PHE A 122 14.49 -5.54 11.22
C PHE A 122 15.81 -5.73 10.47
N PHE A 123 16.95 -5.49 11.13
CA PHE A 123 18.27 -5.57 10.50
C PHE A 123 18.99 -6.89 10.75
N ARG A 124 18.36 -7.82 11.47
CA ARG A 124 18.91 -9.15 11.73
C ARG A 124 18.77 -10.04 10.50
N LYS A 125 19.57 -11.11 10.43
CA LYS A 125 19.44 -12.14 9.40
C LYS A 125 18.09 -12.87 9.55
N PRO A 126 17.47 -13.35 8.45
CA PRO A 126 16.15 -13.99 8.49
C PRO A 126 16.09 -15.24 9.37
N ASP A 127 17.21 -15.95 9.55
CA ASP A 127 17.34 -17.16 10.37
C ASP A 127 17.42 -16.88 11.89
N HIS A 128 17.54 -15.61 12.28
CA HIS A 128 17.73 -15.26 13.69
C HIS A 128 16.40 -15.29 14.47
N LYS A 129 16.38 -15.83 15.70
CA LYS A 129 15.17 -15.94 16.58
C LYS A 129 14.36 -14.65 16.73
N HIS A 130 15.06 -13.53 16.80
CA HIS A 130 14.47 -12.18 16.92
C HIS A 130 14.43 -11.40 15.60
N TYR A 131 14.45 -12.08 14.45
CA TYR A 131 14.23 -11.45 13.17
C TYR A 131 12.77 -11.05 13.03
N ARG A 132 12.54 -9.86 12.47
CA ARG A 132 11.19 -9.41 12.13
C ARG A 132 11.16 -8.87 10.71
N ALA A 133 10.24 -9.37 9.89
CA ALA A 133 10.01 -8.86 8.56
C ALA A 133 9.40 -7.44 8.63
N CYS A 134 9.95 -6.53 7.84
CA CYS A 134 9.46 -5.17 7.70
C CYS A 134 8.19 -5.16 6.84
N LYS A 135 7.07 -4.76 7.44
CA LYS A 135 5.81 -4.62 6.72
C LYS A 135 5.85 -3.40 5.80
N ASP A 136 5.08 -3.46 4.73
CA ASP A 136 4.96 -2.35 3.79
C ASP A 136 4.50 -1.04 4.43
N GLN A 137 3.60 -1.13 5.41
CA GLN A 137 3.07 0.05 6.09
C GLN A 137 4.17 0.78 6.87
N PHE A 138 5.09 0.02 7.46
CA PHE A 138 6.22 0.59 8.16
C PHE A 138 7.13 1.35 7.19
N LEU A 139 7.49 0.72 6.08
CA LEU A 139 8.38 1.32 5.09
C LEU A 139 7.76 2.56 4.43
N ARG A 140 6.44 2.56 4.17
CA ARG A 140 5.72 3.76 3.70
C ARG A 140 5.83 4.92 4.67
N ASN A 141 5.55 4.68 5.95
CA ASN A 141 5.60 5.72 6.97
C ASN A 141 7.04 6.21 7.16
N PHE A 142 8.04 5.32 7.07
CA PHE A 142 9.45 5.70 7.13
C PHE A 142 9.85 6.62 5.98
N ILE A 143 9.48 6.29 4.73
CA ILE A 143 9.77 7.15 3.58
C ILE A 143 9.04 8.49 3.72
N GLN A 144 7.79 8.49 4.22
CA GLN A 144 7.07 9.73 4.50
C GLN A 144 7.73 10.58 5.60
N ALA A 145 8.34 9.95 6.61
CA ALA A 145 9.08 10.68 7.62
C ALA A 145 10.37 11.30 7.07
N ILE A 146 11.06 10.59 6.15
CA ILE A 146 12.21 11.14 5.42
C ILE A 146 11.76 12.33 4.56
N ASP A 147 10.63 12.19 3.86
CA ASP A 147 9.97 13.26 3.11
C ASP A 147 9.85 14.52 3.96
N THR A 148 9.19 14.43 5.11
CA THR A 148 8.97 15.56 6.01
C THR A 148 10.29 16.14 6.55
N LYS A 149 11.30 15.32 6.81
CA LYS A 149 12.59 15.77 7.38
C LYS A 149 13.51 16.44 6.36
N TYR A 150 13.58 15.90 5.15
CA TYR A 150 14.54 16.32 4.12
C TYR A 150 13.91 17.20 3.04
N HIS A 151 12.60 17.42 3.07
CA HIS A 151 11.95 18.24 2.07
C HIS A 151 12.38 19.70 2.14
N VAL A 152 12.85 20.18 0.98
CA VAL A 152 13.04 21.59 0.62
C VAL A 152 11.65 22.19 0.37
N ASN A 153 11.38 23.38 0.92
CA ASN A 153 10.13 24.13 0.76
C ASN A 153 9.61 24.05 -0.68
N ARG A 154 8.52 23.30 -0.87
CA ARG A 154 7.86 23.17 -2.16
C ARG A 154 6.67 24.12 -2.18
N PRO A 155 6.43 24.87 -3.27
CA PRO A 155 5.12 25.47 -3.47
C PRO A 155 4.07 24.35 -3.40
N GLU A 156 3.01 24.57 -2.64
CA GLU A 156 1.97 23.56 -2.47
C GLU A 156 1.57 22.99 -3.83
N LYS A 157 1.48 21.66 -3.92
CA LYS A 157 0.91 21.03 -5.11
C LYS A 157 -0.44 21.70 -5.33
N PHE A 158 -0.67 22.24 -6.52
CA PHE A 158 -2.00 22.68 -6.93
C PHE A 158 -2.92 21.48 -6.83
N THR A 159 -3.58 21.35 -5.69
CA THR A 159 -4.79 20.57 -5.58
C THR A 159 -5.81 21.45 -6.26
N PRO A 160 -6.38 21.06 -7.42
CA PRO A 160 -7.63 21.67 -7.79
C PRO A 160 -8.52 21.45 -6.57
N LYS A 161 -8.95 22.54 -5.92
CA LYS A 161 -10.10 22.49 -5.03
C LYS A 161 -11.20 21.90 -5.89
N ARG A 162 -11.35 20.58 -5.85
CA ARG A 162 -12.67 20.00 -6.01
C ARG A 162 -13.38 20.55 -4.80
N GLU A 163 -14.04 21.67 -5.00
CA GLU A 163 -15.27 21.96 -4.29
C GLU A 163 -16.08 20.69 -4.48
N VAL A 164 -15.96 19.78 -3.52
CA VAL A 164 -17.07 18.92 -3.21
C VAL A 164 -18.08 19.93 -2.71
N GLU A 165 -18.81 20.53 -3.64
CA GLU A 165 -20.18 20.89 -3.35
C GLU A 165 -20.71 19.59 -2.74
N THR A 166 -20.84 19.62 -1.42
CA THR A 166 -21.86 18.84 -0.79
C THR A 166 -23.11 19.30 -1.51
N VAL A 167 -23.43 18.64 -2.62
CA VAL A 167 -24.80 18.49 -3.06
C VAL A 167 -25.41 17.89 -1.81
N LYS A 168 -26.02 18.76 -1.00
CA LYS A 168 -26.97 18.35 0.00
C LYS A 168 -27.83 17.41 -0.79
N LYS A 169 -27.73 16.09 -0.55
CA LYS A 169 -28.78 15.17 -1.00
C LYS A 169 -30.04 15.89 -0.55
N ALA A 170 -30.84 16.35 -1.50
CA ALA A 170 -32.10 16.99 -1.17
C ALA A 170 -32.75 16.03 -0.18
N GLU A 171 -32.93 16.49 1.06
CA GLU A 171 -33.80 15.78 1.97
C GLU A 171 -35.11 15.70 1.19
N LEU A 172 -35.49 14.48 0.80
CA LEU A 172 -36.83 14.23 0.31
C LEU A 172 -37.75 14.92 1.31
N PRO A 173 -38.71 15.76 0.85
CA PRO A 173 -39.56 16.49 1.76
C PRO A 173 -40.11 15.49 2.77
N LYS A 174 -39.81 15.70 4.05
CA LYS A 174 -40.44 14.96 5.14
C LYS A 174 -41.91 15.36 5.09
N LYS A 175 -42.68 14.68 4.25
CA LYS A 175 -44.12 14.67 4.39
C LYS A 175 -44.35 14.05 5.75
N ASP A 176 -44.93 14.83 6.66
CA ASP A 176 -45.53 14.32 7.89
C ASP A 176 -46.66 13.39 7.49
N TYR A 177 -46.30 12.16 7.11
CA TYR A 177 -47.25 11.06 7.10
C TYR A 177 -47.59 10.86 8.56
N GLN A 178 -48.70 11.45 9.01
CA GLN A 178 -49.35 10.99 10.23
C GLN A 178 -49.43 9.47 10.11
N ALA A 179 -48.70 8.77 10.99
CA ALA A 179 -48.63 7.32 10.95
C ALA A 179 -50.06 6.77 10.96
N ALA A 180 -50.48 6.20 9.84
CA ALA A 180 -51.80 5.61 9.73
C ALA A 180 -51.87 4.45 10.73
N LYS A 181 -52.60 4.64 11.82
CA LYS A 181 -52.94 3.55 12.73
C LYS A 181 -53.75 2.53 11.93
N PRO A 182 -53.36 1.24 11.88
CA PRO A 182 -54.09 0.26 11.11
C PRO A 182 -55.51 0.13 11.66
N LYS A 183 -56.53 0.44 10.85
CA LYS A 183 -57.91 0.05 11.17
C LYS A 183 -58.02 -1.45 10.99
N VAL A 184 -58.21 -2.17 12.09
CA VAL A 184 -58.34 -3.64 12.20
C VAL A 184 -59.68 -4.14 11.65
N SER A 185 -60.15 -3.61 10.52
CA SER A 185 -61.43 -4.04 9.96
C SER A 185 -61.39 -4.10 8.43
N LYS A 186 -60.60 -5.07 7.95
CA LYS A 186 -60.91 -6.00 6.86
C LYS A 186 -59.64 -6.80 6.54
N ILE A 187 -59.53 -7.96 7.17
CA ILE A 187 -58.55 -8.98 6.78
C ILE A 187 -58.94 -9.43 5.37
N TYR A 188 -58.08 -9.18 4.39
CA TYR A 188 -58.27 -9.69 3.04
C TYR A 188 -58.12 -11.22 3.05
N ILE A 189 -59.18 -11.93 2.67
CA ILE A 189 -59.17 -13.38 2.48
C ILE A 189 -59.08 -13.62 0.98
N ASN A 190 -58.02 -14.27 0.54
CA ASN A 190 -57.79 -14.59 -0.87
C ASN A 190 -58.90 -15.55 -1.37
N PRO A 191 -59.74 -15.12 -2.33
CA PRO A 191 -60.86 -15.93 -2.83
C PRO A 191 -60.44 -17.14 -3.67
N ASN A 192 -59.17 -17.22 -4.10
CA ASN A 192 -58.61 -18.36 -4.85
C ASN A 192 -57.85 -19.36 -3.96
N ALA A 193 -57.94 -19.25 -2.63
CA ALA A 193 -57.36 -20.25 -1.74
C ALA A 193 -58.20 -21.53 -1.76
N THR A 194 -57.81 -22.49 -2.61
CA THR A 194 -58.31 -23.87 -2.55
C THR A 194 -58.04 -24.42 -1.16
N LYS A 195 -59.09 -24.81 -0.44
CA LYS A 195 -59.01 -25.36 0.92
C LYS A 195 -58.27 -26.70 0.91
N ALA A 196 -56.98 -26.70 1.22
CA ALA A 196 -56.31 -27.88 1.74
C ALA A 196 -56.43 -27.85 3.26
N SER A 197 -57.17 -28.82 3.83
CA SER A 197 -57.37 -28.97 5.27
C SER A 197 -56.05 -29.35 5.97
N PRO A 198 -55.85 -28.96 7.25
CA PRO A 198 -54.59 -29.15 7.95
C PRO A 198 -54.53 -30.56 8.55
N ASN A 199 -53.60 -31.39 8.08
CA ASN A 199 -53.04 -32.44 8.91
C ASN A 199 -51.68 -31.98 9.41
N ASP A 200 -51.60 -31.90 10.72
CA ASP A 200 -50.50 -31.49 11.56
C ASP A 200 -49.40 -32.57 11.51
N ASP A 201 -48.47 -32.49 10.54
CA ASP A 201 -47.19 -33.22 10.60
C ASP A 201 -46.12 -32.84 9.54
N ASP A 202 -46.38 -31.91 8.61
CA ASP A 202 -45.42 -31.61 7.53
C ASP A 202 -44.98 -30.13 7.50
N LYS A 203 -44.05 -29.75 8.39
CA LYS A 203 -43.30 -28.49 8.24
C LYS A 203 -42.40 -28.58 7.00
N PRO A 204 -42.41 -27.58 6.08
CA PRO A 204 -41.53 -27.62 4.92
C PRO A 204 -40.07 -27.48 5.39
N LYS A 205 -39.36 -28.61 5.47
CA LYS A 205 -37.91 -28.63 5.64
C LYS A 205 -37.31 -27.93 4.42
N ARG A 206 -36.75 -26.73 4.60
CA ARG A 206 -35.94 -26.08 3.57
C ARG A 206 -34.83 -27.05 3.18
N LYS A 207 -34.88 -27.58 1.95
CA LYS A 207 -33.83 -28.45 1.41
C LYS A 207 -32.58 -27.60 1.19
N VAL A 208 -31.65 -27.65 2.15
CA VAL A 208 -30.29 -27.12 1.95
C VAL A 208 -29.57 -28.07 1.02
N LEU A 209 -29.15 -27.59 -0.14
CA LEU A 209 -28.38 -28.38 -1.11
C LEU A 209 -27.01 -28.72 -0.48
N LYS A 210 -26.78 -29.99 -0.14
CA LYS A 210 -25.48 -30.45 0.36
C LYS A 210 -24.64 -30.91 -0.82
N LEU A 211 -23.62 -30.13 -1.18
CA LEU A 211 -22.58 -30.51 -2.13
C LEU A 211 -21.74 -31.66 -1.54
N LYS A 212 -21.49 -32.72 -2.31
CA LYS A 212 -20.58 -33.79 -1.88
C LYS A 212 -19.13 -33.38 -2.19
N PRO A 213 -18.14 -33.83 -1.41
CA PRO A 213 -16.72 -33.54 -1.70
C PRO A 213 -16.26 -33.95 -3.11
N SER A 214 -16.89 -34.96 -3.71
CA SER A 214 -16.67 -35.38 -5.12
C SER A 214 -17.14 -34.35 -6.15
N ASP A 215 -18.05 -33.43 -5.78
CA ASP A 215 -18.55 -32.37 -6.66
C ASP A 215 -17.63 -31.13 -6.60
N ILE A 216 -16.71 -31.09 -5.63
CA ILE A 216 -15.76 -29.99 -5.39
C ILE A 216 -14.38 -30.32 -5.96
N TYR A 217 -13.98 -31.59 -5.95
CA TYR A 217 -12.73 -32.05 -6.56
C TYR A 217 -13.01 -33.10 -7.64
N LYS A 218 -12.87 -32.71 -8.91
CA LYS A 218 -12.62 -33.66 -10.00
C LYS A 218 -11.14 -34.01 -9.99
N THR A 219 -10.80 -35.23 -9.58
CA THR A 219 -9.57 -35.92 -10.00
C THR A 219 -9.63 -36.25 -11.47
#